data_AF-A0A6P8GXT5-F1
#
_entry.id   AF-A0A6P8GXT5-F1
#
_cell.length_a   1.000
_cell.length_b   1.000
_cell.length_c   1.000
_cell.angle_alpha   90.00
_cell.angle_beta   90.00
_cell.angle_gamma   90.00
#
_symmetry.space_group_name_H-M   'P 1'
#
loop_
_entity.id
_entity.type
_entity.pdbx_description
1 polymer ?
#
loop_
_entity_poly.entity_id
_entity_poly.type
_entity_poly.pdbx_seq_one_letter_code
_entity_poly.pdbx_strand_id
1 'polypeptide(L)'
;MVSKTIKIVIGVIAIVTVILAVALGIYFGIKGNLKLTIMNRCETYLKENSLTSQKNCDQIWDSFTQAFVGKDPCDVPPEAYDSLIHTVSEKPVCNKTMFWSETKEIVHAFTKRSSYLTLEDFLLGYLLDDLNWCGKSGSQEIFTTGCPSWSDCVNNPVRSFWIQASAAFAASACGDAFVMLDGSIEMPYDPDRYAV
;
A
#
# COMPACT_ATOMS: atom_id res chain seq x y z
N MET A 1 10.48 56.67 12.68
CA MET A 1 9.68 56.33 11.47
C MET A 1 10.39 55.21 10.72
N VAL A 2 9.77 54.03 10.61
CA VAL A 2 10.34 52.92 9.82
C VAL A 2 10.17 53.24 8.33
N SER A 3 11.28 53.24 7.59
CA SER A 3 11.30 53.51 6.14
C SER A 3 10.35 52.59 5.38
N LYS A 4 9.72 53.11 4.32
CA LYS A 4 8.82 52.35 3.44
C LYS A 4 9.47 51.07 2.92
N THR A 5 10.77 51.11 2.65
CA THR A 5 11.58 49.95 2.23
C THR A 5 11.66 48.88 3.31
N ILE A 6 11.85 49.28 4.58
CA ILE A 6 11.94 48.34 5.72
C ILE A 6 10.59 47.65 5.94
N LYS A 7 9.47 48.36 5.79
CA LYS A 7 8.12 47.76 5.89
C LYS A 7 7.87 46.71 4.80
N ILE A 8 8.34 46.95 3.57
CA ILE A 8 8.24 46.00 2.45
C ILE A 8 9.07 44.75 2.74
N VAL A 9 10.31 44.91 3.21
CA VAL A 9 11.21 43.79 3.54
C VAL A 9 10.60 42.91 4.64
N ILE A 10 10.05 43.50 5.70
CA ILE A 10 9.38 42.75 6.78
C ILE A 10 8.18 41.96 6.25
N GLY A 11 7.38 42.56 5.37
CA GLY A 11 6.24 41.88 4.74
C GLY A 11 6.65 40.67 3.90
N VAL A 12 7.72 40.81 3.10
CA VAL A 12 8.24 39.70 2.28
C VAL A 12 8.78 38.56 3.17
N ILE A 13 9.52 38.89 4.23
CA ILE A 13 10.03 37.89 5.18
C ILE A 13 8.87 37.13 5.86
N ALA A 14 7.82 37.84 6.28
CA ALA A 14 6.64 37.22 6.89
C ALA A 14 5.92 36.27 5.91
N ILE A 15 5.82 36.64 4.63
CA ILE A 15 5.20 35.77 3.61
C ILE A 15 6.06 34.53 3.36
N VAL A 16 7.38 34.69 3.19
CA VAL A 16 8.30 33.57 2.94
C VAL A 16 8.32 32.58 4.11
N THR A 17 8.30 33.09 5.35
CA THR A 17 8.24 32.23 6.55
C THR A 17 6.93 31.46 6.66
N VAL A 18 5.79 32.07 6.32
CA VAL A 18 4.50 31.37 6.26
C VAL A 18 4.50 30.29 5.17
N ILE A 19 5.02 30.59 3.97
CA ILE A 19 5.12 29.60 2.89
C ILE A 19 6.02 28.44 3.30
N LEU A 20 7.17 28.70 3.92
CA LEU A 20 8.06 27.67 4.45
C LEU A 20 7.39 26.84 5.55
N ALA A 21 6.66 27.47 6.49
CA ALA A 21 5.96 26.76 7.54
C ALA A 21 4.83 25.87 7.01
N VAL A 22 4.09 26.34 5.99
CA VAL A 22 3.05 25.56 5.30
C VAL A 22 3.68 24.43 4.49
N ALA A 23 4.75 24.71 3.73
CA ALA A 23 5.48 23.69 2.97
C ALA A 23 6.10 22.62 3.89
N LEU A 24 6.66 23.03 5.03
CA LEU A 24 7.16 22.11 6.06
C LEU A 24 6.03 21.34 6.74
N GLY A 25 4.91 22.00 7.08
CA GLY A 25 3.74 21.34 7.64
C GLY A 25 3.12 20.32 6.69
N ILE A 26 3.09 20.63 5.39
CA ILE A 26 2.69 19.70 4.33
C ILE A 26 3.75 18.60 4.17
N TYR A 27 5.04 18.92 4.16
CA TYR A 27 6.13 17.93 4.06
C TYR A 27 6.15 16.94 5.23
N PHE A 28 5.97 17.42 6.46
CA PHE A 28 5.87 16.59 7.67
C PHE A 28 4.51 15.90 7.81
N GLY A 29 3.42 16.51 7.33
CA GLY A 29 2.09 15.88 7.26
C GLY A 29 1.98 14.79 6.18
N ILE A 30 2.73 14.92 5.08
CA ILE A 30 2.86 13.92 4.00
C ILE A 30 3.82 12.78 4.38
N LYS A 31 4.71 12.99 5.36
CA LYS A 31 5.27 11.87 6.15
C LYS A 31 4.16 11.28 7.04
N GLY A 32 3.11 10.79 6.40
CA GLY A 32 1.99 10.11 7.03
C GLY A 32 2.56 8.97 7.87
N ASN A 33 2.17 8.95 9.13
CA ASN A 33 2.45 7.82 9.98
C ASN A 33 1.78 6.60 9.34
N LEU A 34 2.58 5.67 8.80
CA LEU A 34 2.09 4.48 8.09
C LEU A 34 1.01 3.76 8.90
N LYS A 35 1.19 3.68 10.23
CA LYS A 35 0.19 3.12 11.14
C LYS A 35 -1.12 3.86 11.06
N LEU A 36 -1.11 5.18 11.15
CA LEU A 36 -2.33 5.99 11.08
C LEU A 36 -3.06 5.81 9.75
N THR A 37 -2.32 5.74 8.63
CA THR A 37 -2.91 5.47 7.31
C THR A 37 -3.58 4.10 7.26
N ILE A 38 -2.88 3.04 7.68
CA ILE A 38 -3.41 1.67 7.66
C ILE A 38 -4.59 1.52 8.63
N MET A 39 -4.52 2.08 9.84
CA MET A 39 -5.61 2.07 10.80
C MET A 39 -6.86 2.77 10.25
N ASN A 40 -6.71 3.95 9.66
CA ASN A 40 -7.85 4.67 9.06
C ASN A 40 -8.48 3.89 7.90
N ARG A 41 -7.66 3.28 7.03
CA ARG A 41 -8.15 2.41 5.94
C ARG A 41 -8.87 1.18 6.50
N CYS A 42 -8.36 0.59 7.56
CA CYS A 42 -8.97 -0.59 8.20
C CYS A 42 -10.34 -0.27 8.79
N GLU A 43 -10.44 0.78 9.60
CA GLU A 43 -11.72 1.20 10.16
C GLU A 43 -12.74 1.57 9.07
N THR A 44 -12.28 2.21 7.99
CA THR A 44 -13.13 2.53 6.84
C THR A 44 -13.64 1.27 6.16
N TYR A 45 -12.75 0.34 5.80
CA TYR A 45 -13.11 -0.91 5.13
C TYR A 45 -14.09 -1.74 5.96
N LEU A 46 -13.82 -1.90 7.26
CA LEU A 46 -14.67 -2.67 8.16
C LEU A 46 -16.06 -2.05 8.32
N LYS A 47 -16.13 -0.72 8.39
CA LYS A 47 -17.40 0.01 8.47
C LYS A 47 -18.22 -0.15 7.17
N GLU A 48 -17.60 0.06 6.01
CA GLU A 48 -18.29 0.01 4.72
C GLU A 48 -18.79 -1.40 4.38
N ASN A 49 -18.05 -2.43 4.79
CA ASN A 49 -18.41 -3.84 4.56
C ASN A 49 -19.21 -4.48 5.71
N SER A 50 -19.60 -3.70 6.73
CA SER A 50 -20.34 -4.19 7.90
C SER A 50 -19.64 -5.35 8.64
N LEU A 51 -18.31 -5.29 8.75
CA LEU A 51 -17.43 -6.31 9.37
C LEU A 51 -16.95 -5.92 10.78
N THR A 52 -17.64 -4.98 11.44
CA THR A 52 -17.20 -4.30 12.68
C THR A 52 -16.98 -5.21 13.91
N SER A 53 -17.26 -6.51 13.82
CA SER A 53 -17.09 -7.49 14.90
C SER A 53 -16.12 -8.64 14.59
N GLN A 54 -15.51 -8.68 13.39
CA GLN A 54 -14.78 -9.88 12.93
C GLN A 54 -13.25 -9.72 12.84
N LYS A 55 -12.72 -8.50 12.73
CA LYS A 55 -11.28 -8.29 12.50
C LYS A 55 -10.74 -7.14 13.35
N ASN A 56 -9.60 -7.37 14.00
CA ASN A 56 -8.95 -6.41 14.86
C ASN A 56 -7.84 -5.68 14.07
N CYS A 57 -8.04 -4.38 13.79
CA CYS A 57 -7.07 -3.57 13.05
C CYS A 57 -5.70 -3.50 13.73
N ASP A 58 -5.64 -3.53 15.07
CA ASP A 58 -4.37 -3.59 15.79
C ASP A 58 -3.67 -4.94 15.57
N GLN A 59 -4.40 -6.05 15.56
CA GLN A 59 -3.83 -7.37 15.29
C GLN A 59 -3.29 -7.49 13.84
N ILE A 60 -4.01 -6.89 12.89
CA ILE A 60 -3.56 -6.79 11.49
C ILE A 60 -2.28 -5.97 11.42
N TRP A 61 -2.23 -4.82 12.10
CA TRP A 61 -1.04 -3.97 12.16
C TRP A 61 0.16 -4.69 12.79
N ASP A 62 -0.04 -5.39 13.90
CA ASP A 62 1.01 -6.14 14.59
C ASP A 62 1.54 -7.28 13.70
N SER A 63 0.65 -8.04 13.06
CA SER A 63 1.04 -9.11 12.12
C SER A 63 1.76 -8.56 10.89
N PHE A 64 1.32 -7.40 10.39
CA PHE A 64 1.94 -6.71 9.26
C PHE A 64 3.38 -6.26 9.57
N THR A 65 3.59 -5.65 10.74
CA THR A 65 4.91 -5.14 11.12
C THR A 65 5.89 -6.25 11.49
N GLN A 66 5.41 -7.36 12.06
CA GLN A 66 6.21 -8.54 12.36
C GLN A 66 6.94 -9.11 11.12
N ALA A 67 6.37 -8.92 9.92
CA ALA A 67 6.95 -9.41 8.69
C ALA A 67 8.30 -8.76 8.34
N PHE A 68 8.54 -7.48 8.70
CA PHE A 68 9.69 -6.73 8.20
C PHE A 68 10.44 -5.86 9.24
N VAL A 69 9.83 -5.53 10.39
CA VAL A 69 10.49 -4.69 11.40
C VAL A 69 11.72 -5.41 11.98
N GLY A 70 12.83 -4.69 12.12
CA GLY A 70 14.09 -5.25 12.59
C GLY A 70 14.86 -6.11 11.58
N LYS A 71 14.32 -6.32 10.37
CA LYS A 71 14.92 -7.16 9.32
C LYS A 71 15.69 -6.32 8.29
N ASP A 72 16.61 -6.97 7.58
CA ASP A 72 17.21 -6.38 6.39
C ASP A 72 16.12 -6.18 5.32
N PRO A 73 15.97 -4.96 4.75
CA PRO A 73 14.93 -4.68 3.78
C PRO A 73 15.10 -5.42 2.44
N CYS A 74 16.19 -6.16 2.23
CA CYS A 74 16.37 -7.08 1.11
C CYS A 74 16.31 -8.57 1.49
N ASP A 75 15.98 -8.89 2.74
CA ASP A 75 15.84 -10.25 3.26
C ASP A 75 14.48 -10.46 3.96
N VAL A 76 13.42 -10.03 3.29
CA VAL A 76 12.03 -10.27 3.70
C VAL A 76 11.35 -11.11 2.63
N PRO A 77 11.32 -12.45 2.76
CA PRO A 77 10.71 -13.32 1.75
C PRO A 77 9.17 -13.28 1.84
N PRO A 78 8.43 -13.69 0.78
CA PRO A 78 6.96 -13.70 0.78
C PRO A 78 6.31 -14.38 1.99
N GLU A 79 6.88 -15.50 2.44
CA GLU A 79 6.39 -16.29 3.57
C GLU A 79 6.44 -15.52 4.91
N ALA A 80 7.23 -14.44 4.99
CA ALA A 80 7.22 -13.55 6.15
C ALA A 80 5.83 -12.92 6.39
N TYR A 81 4.97 -12.86 5.36
CA TYR A 81 3.60 -12.35 5.44
C TYR A 81 2.54 -13.42 5.70
N ASP A 82 2.89 -14.71 5.84
CA ASP A 82 1.92 -15.79 6.07
C ASP A 82 1.02 -15.53 7.28
N SER A 83 1.58 -15.03 8.39
CA SER A 83 0.80 -14.71 9.59
C SER A 83 -0.23 -13.61 9.33
N LEU A 84 0.12 -12.61 8.51
CA LEU A 84 -0.80 -11.54 8.12
C LEU A 84 -1.93 -12.08 7.25
N ILE A 85 -1.60 -12.89 6.24
CA ILE A 85 -2.59 -13.52 5.35
C ILE A 85 -3.57 -14.38 6.17
N HIS A 86 -3.08 -15.23 7.07
CA HIS A 86 -3.93 -16.09 7.90
C HIS A 86 -4.79 -15.31 8.90
N THR A 87 -4.32 -14.14 9.36
CA THR A 87 -5.11 -13.26 10.24
C THR A 87 -6.35 -12.72 9.53
N VAL A 88 -6.29 -12.58 8.20
CA VAL A 88 -7.35 -12.02 7.38
C VAL A 88 -7.95 -13.10 6.48
N SER A 89 -8.77 -13.98 7.06
CA SER A 89 -9.56 -14.92 6.27
C SER A 89 -10.82 -14.24 5.74
N GLU A 90 -10.89 -14.02 4.43
CA GLU A 90 -12.09 -13.54 3.73
C GLU A 90 -12.78 -14.67 2.98
N LYS A 91 -14.10 -14.59 2.90
CA LYS A 91 -14.86 -15.56 2.11
C LYS A 91 -14.64 -15.28 0.63
N PRO A 92 -14.38 -16.33 -0.18
CA PRO A 92 -14.20 -16.14 -1.60
C PRO A 92 -15.50 -15.70 -2.27
N VAL A 93 -15.38 -14.85 -3.28
CA VAL A 93 -16.49 -14.33 -4.07
C VAL A 93 -16.39 -14.92 -5.47
N CYS A 94 -17.13 -16.00 -5.73
CA CYS A 94 -16.98 -16.76 -6.98
C CYS A 94 -17.39 -16.00 -8.23
N ASN A 95 -16.77 -16.35 -9.37
CA ASN A 95 -17.01 -15.80 -10.70
C ASN A 95 -16.79 -14.28 -10.81
N LYS A 96 -16.07 -13.69 -9.87
CA LYS A 96 -15.81 -12.24 -9.80
C LYS A 96 -14.34 -11.87 -9.72
N THR A 97 -13.44 -12.84 -9.58
CA THR A 97 -12.00 -12.59 -9.49
C THR A 97 -11.47 -11.99 -10.79
N MET A 98 -10.85 -10.82 -10.69
CA MET A 98 -10.12 -10.15 -11.78
C MET A 98 -8.70 -9.87 -11.33
N PHE A 99 -7.76 -10.56 -11.94
CA PHE A 99 -6.34 -10.27 -11.82
C PHE A 99 -5.93 -9.17 -12.80
N TRP A 100 -4.78 -8.56 -12.57
CA TRP A 100 -4.17 -7.65 -13.51
C TRP A 100 -2.64 -7.69 -13.45
N SER A 101 -2.01 -7.41 -14.59
CA SER A 101 -0.57 -7.19 -14.70
C SER A 101 -0.32 -5.99 -15.59
N GLU A 102 0.48 -5.04 -15.11
CA GLU A 102 0.82 -3.77 -15.80
C GLU A 102 -0.39 -2.90 -16.23
N THR A 103 -1.58 -3.18 -15.70
CA THR A 103 -2.84 -2.54 -16.15
C THR A 103 -3.65 -1.93 -15.01
N LYS A 104 -3.02 -1.65 -13.86
CA LYS A 104 -3.65 -1.15 -12.63
C LYS A 104 -4.73 -0.10 -12.87
N GLU A 105 -4.36 0.98 -13.56
CA GLU A 105 -5.26 2.12 -13.78
C GLU A 105 -6.50 1.72 -14.61
N ILE A 106 -6.29 0.91 -15.65
CA ILE A 106 -7.34 0.49 -16.58
C ILE A 106 -8.26 -0.53 -15.91
N VAL A 107 -7.71 -1.53 -15.21
CA VAL A 107 -8.52 -2.54 -14.54
C VAL A 107 -9.38 -1.91 -13.45
N HIS A 108 -8.87 -0.97 -12.64
CA HIS A 108 -9.69 -0.32 -11.62
C HIS A 108 -10.74 0.63 -12.22
N ALA A 109 -10.46 1.24 -13.38
CA ALA A 109 -11.47 2.00 -14.11
C ALA A 109 -12.60 1.08 -14.63
N PHE A 110 -12.25 -0.13 -15.05
CA PHE A 110 -13.19 -1.16 -15.48
C PHE A 110 -13.99 -1.75 -14.31
N THR A 111 -13.35 -2.13 -13.20
CA THR A 111 -14.02 -2.77 -12.06
C THR A 111 -15.04 -1.86 -11.39
N LYS A 112 -14.78 -0.54 -11.33
CA LYS A 112 -15.75 0.50 -10.90
C LYS A 112 -17.10 0.46 -11.61
N ARG A 113 -17.17 -0.13 -12.81
CA ARG A 113 -18.39 -0.22 -13.64
C ARG A 113 -18.83 -1.66 -13.90
N SER A 114 -18.22 -2.62 -13.22
CA SER A 114 -18.50 -4.04 -13.37
C SER A 114 -18.77 -4.68 -12.02
N SER A 115 -18.97 -6.01 -12.00
CA SER A 115 -19.09 -6.78 -10.77
C SER A 115 -17.80 -7.50 -10.37
N TYR A 116 -16.71 -7.32 -11.12
CA TYR A 116 -15.43 -7.95 -10.86
C TYR A 116 -14.67 -7.24 -9.74
N LEU A 117 -13.86 -8.00 -9.02
CA LEU A 117 -13.09 -7.55 -7.86
C LEU A 117 -11.62 -7.91 -8.08
N THR A 118 -10.73 -6.94 -7.87
CA THR A 118 -9.27 -7.17 -7.80
C THR A 118 -8.83 -7.39 -6.36
N LEU A 119 -7.57 -7.78 -6.12
CA LEU A 119 -7.04 -7.93 -4.76
C LEU A 119 -7.21 -6.65 -3.91
N GLU A 120 -7.10 -5.47 -4.51
CA GLU A 120 -7.25 -4.17 -3.84
C GLU A 120 -8.68 -3.86 -3.38
N ASP A 121 -9.68 -4.62 -3.84
CA ASP A 121 -11.05 -4.56 -3.32
C ASP A 121 -11.23 -5.39 -2.03
N PHE A 122 -10.25 -6.23 -1.68
CA PHE A 122 -10.20 -7.04 -0.46
C PHE A 122 -9.36 -6.35 0.63
N LEU A 123 -9.55 -6.75 1.90
CA LEU A 123 -9.06 -5.97 3.03
C LEU A 123 -7.55 -5.68 2.93
N LEU A 124 -6.70 -6.70 2.79
CA LEU A 124 -5.25 -6.48 2.79
C LEU A 124 -4.77 -5.66 1.58
N GLY A 125 -5.36 -5.89 0.41
CA GLY A 125 -5.07 -5.09 -0.78
C GLY A 125 -5.46 -3.62 -0.55
N TYR A 126 -6.70 -3.36 -0.12
CA TYR A 126 -7.20 -2.03 0.20
C TYR A 126 -6.33 -1.29 1.24
N LEU A 127 -5.90 -1.99 2.30
CA LEU A 127 -5.07 -1.41 3.34
C LEU A 127 -3.71 -0.94 2.81
N LEU A 128 -3.09 -1.75 1.96
CA LEU A 128 -1.69 -1.62 1.58
C LEU A 128 -1.48 -1.03 0.18
N ASP A 129 -2.59 -0.73 -0.52
CA ASP A 129 -2.57 -0.16 -1.85
C ASP A 129 -1.80 1.17 -1.94
N ASP A 130 -0.89 1.27 -2.91
CA ASP A 130 0.00 2.42 -3.13
C ASP A 130 0.84 2.86 -1.91
N LEU A 131 1.06 1.96 -0.94
CA LEU A 131 1.96 2.22 0.20
C LEU A 131 3.35 1.66 -0.05
N ASN A 132 4.33 2.25 0.62
CA ASN A 132 5.72 1.80 0.63
C ASN A 132 6.21 1.68 2.07
N TRP A 133 6.90 0.58 2.40
CA TRP A 133 7.39 0.31 3.74
C TRP A 133 8.62 -0.58 3.73
N CYS A 134 9.48 -0.38 4.72
CA CYS A 134 10.57 -1.29 5.01
C CYS A 134 11.06 -1.13 6.46
N GLY A 135 11.78 -2.15 6.92
CA GLY A 135 12.50 -2.13 8.18
C GLY A 135 13.98 -1.83 7.96
N LYS A 136 14.74 -1.98 9.03
CA LYS A 136 16.20 -1.96 8.98
C LYS A 136 16.75 -2.93 10.03
N SER A 137 17.80 -3.66 9.66
CA SER A 137 18.45 -4.60 10.56
C SER A 137 18.83 -3.92 11.89
N GLY A 138 18.35 -4.50 13.00
CA GLY A 138 18.58 -3.98 14.35
C GLY A 138 17.78 -2.73 14.75
N SER A 139 16.85 -2.26 13.92
CA SER A 139 15.98 -1.10 14.23
C SER A 139 14.51 -1.51 14.39
N GLN A 140 13.83 -0.91 15.37
CA GLN A 140 12.37 -1.02 15.53
C GLN A 140 11.60 0.06 14.76
N GLU A 141 12.31 0.96 14.07
CA GLU A 141 11.68 2.00 13.25
C GLU A 141 11.16 1.44 11.93
N ILE A 142 10.07 2.05 11.45
CA ILE A 142 9.48 1.79 10.15
C ILE A 142 9.83 2.95 9.22
N PHE A 143 10.32 2.62 8.03
CA PHE A 143 10.66 3.60 7.01
C PHE A 143 9.65 3.51 5.87
N THR A 144 9.23 4.66 5.35
CA THR A 144 8.39 4.79 4.14
C THR A 144 9.16 5.42 2.98
N THR A 145 10.43 5.76 3.21
CA THR A 145 11.34 6.40 2.26
C THR A 145 12.70 5.74 2.37
N GLY A 146 13.43 5.62 1.26
CA GLY A 146 14.73 4.93 1.26
C GLY A 146 14.59 3.41 1.37
N CYS A 147 13.43 2.87 1.04
CA CYS A 147 13.20 1.45 0.90
C CYS A 147 13.66 0.96 -0.48
N PRO A 148 14.11 -0.31 -0.59
CA PRO A 148 14.45 -0.89 -1.88
C PRO A 148 13.28 -0.81 -2.86
N SER A 149 13.59 -0.43 -4.09
CA SER A 149 12.67 -0.49 -5.22
C SER A 149 12.50 -1.92 -5.73
N TRP A 150 11.57 -2.10 -6.67
CA TRP A 150 11.25 -3.40 -7.27
C TRP A 150 12.46 -4.17 -7.81
N SER A 151 13.41 -3.44 -8.41
CA SER A 151 14.61 -3.99 -9.06
C SER A 151 15.83 -4.10 -8.14
N ASP A 152 15.81 -3.48 -6.96
CA ASP A 152 16.99 -3.44 -6.08
C ASP A 152 17.26 -4.80 -5.44
N CYS A 153 16.20 -5.53 -5.09
CA CYS A 153 16.30 -6.90 -4.58
C CYS A 153 14.96 -7.64 -4.66
N VAL A 154 15.04 -8.97 -4.80
CA VAL A 154 13.86 -9.85 -4.98
C VAL A 154 13.01 -9.92 -3.71
N ASN A 155 13.65 -10.06 -2.54
CA ASN A 155 12.98 -10.24 -1.24
C ASN A 155 12.81 -8.91 -0.50
N ASN A 156 12.32 -7.88 -1.17
CA ASN A 156 11.95 -6.63 -0.50
C ASN A 156 10.53 -6.71 0.09
N PRO A 157 10.23 -6.02 1.22
CA PRO A 157 8.96 -6.14 1.94
C PRO A 157 7.71 -5.91 1.09
N VAL A 158 7.71 -4.90 0.22
CA VAL A 158 6.54 -4.55 -0.60
C VAL A 158 6.31 -5.61 -1.67
N ARG A 159 7.34 -5.99 -2.41
CA ARG A 159 7.29 -7.06 -3.41
C ARG A 159 6.84 -8.38 -2.81
N SER A 160 7.42 -8.76 -1.68
CA SER A 160 7.10 -9.99 -0.98
C SER A 160 5.67 -10.02 -0.47
N PHE A 161 5.15 -8.91 0.07
CA PHE A 161 3.74 -8.81 0.44
C PHE A 161 2.83 -9.06 -0.77
N TRP A 162 3.06 -8.36 -1.88
CA TRP A 162 2.18 -8.49 -3.04
C TRP A 162 2.24 -9.88 -3.67
N ILE A 163 3.42 -10.51 -3.72
CA ILE A 163 3.54 -11.92 -4.14
C ILE A 163 2.70 -12.83 -3.25
N GLN A 164 2.83 -12.69 -1.92
CA GLN A 164 2.12 -13.55 -0.98
C GLN A 164 0.60 -13.31 -0.99
N ALA A 165 0.18 -12.04 -1.10
CA ALA A 165 -1.23 -11.66 -1.15
C ALA A 165 -1.88 -12.10 -2.47
N SER A 166 -1.20 -11.94 -3.62
CA SER A 166 -1.65 -12.46 -4.91
C SER A 166 -1.80 -13.98 -4.90
N ALA A 167 -0.84 -14.70 -4.29
CA ALA A 167 -0.93 -16.16 -4.17
C ALA A 167 -2.14 -16.59 -3.32
N ALA A 168 -2.39 -15.91 -2.20
CA ALA A 168 -3.56 -16.16 -1.35
C ALA A 168 -4.87 -15.82 -2.07
N PHE A 169 -4.90 -14.71 -2.82
CA PHE A 169 -6.06 -14.31 -3.62
C PHE A 169 -6.38 -15.35 -4.69
N ALA A 170 -5.37 -15.82 -5.43
CA ALA A 170 -5.50 -16.89 -6.40
C ALA A 170 -5.95 -18.22 -5.78
N ALA A 171 -5.42 -18.58 -4.62
CA ALA A 171 -5.86 -19.77 -3.89
C ALA A 171 -7.33 -19.69 -3.43
N SER A 172 -7.83 -18.47 -3.18
CA SER A 172 -9.23 -18.24 -2.81
C SER A 172 -10.19 -18.15 -4.00
N ALA A 173 -9.69 -17.94 -5.21
CA ALA A 173 -10.54 -17.79 -6.40
C ALA A 173 -11.39 -19.04 -6.63
N CYS A 174 -12.67 -18.84 -6.99
CA CYS A 174 -13.58 -19.93 -7.27
C CYS A 174 -14.45 -19.64 -8.50
N GLY A 175 -14.65 -20.67 -9.32
CA GLY A 175 -15.33 -20.54 -10.61
C GLY A 175 -14.46 -19.83 -11.65
N ASP A 176 -15.06 -18.97 -12.46
CA ASP A 176 -14.33 -18.24 -13.49
C ASP A 176 -13.47 -17.13 -12.88
N ALA A 177 -12.21 -17.06 -13.32
CA ALA A 177 -11.28 -15.99 -13.01
C ALA A 177 -10.77 -15.36 -14.30
N PHE A 178 -10.54 -14.05 -14.26
CA PHE A 178 -10.16 -13.24 -15.40
C PHE A 178 -8.85 -12.53 -15.12
N VAL A 179 -8.11 -12.17 -16.15
CA VAL A 179 -6.90 -11.36 -16.03
C VAL A 179 -6.87 -10.28 -17.10
N MET A 180 -6.52 -9.05 -16.71
CA MET A 180 -6.23 -7.96 -17.62
C MET A 180 -4.72 -7.83 -17.82
N LEU A 181 -4.28 -7.91 -19.06
CA LEU A 181 -2.86 -7.79 -19.45
C LEU A 181 -2.66 -6.58 -20.35
N ASP A 182 -1.49 -5.97 -20.28
CA ASP A 182 -1.15 -4.84 -21.14
C ASP A 182 -0.74 -5.33 -22.54
N GLY A 183 -1.61 -5.12 -23.53
CA GLY A 183 -1.33 -5.45 -24.92
C GLY A 183 -0.38 -4.49 -25.63
N SER A 184 0.05 -3.40 -24.98
CA SER A 184 0.95 -2.39 -25.55
C SER A 184 2.44 -2.67 -25.31
N ILE A 185 2.78 -3.63 -24.44
CA ILE A 185 4.15 -4.04 -24.13
C ILE A 185 4.57 -5.30 -24.90
N GLU A 186 5.88 -5.51 -25.03
CA GLU A 186 6.46 -6.66 -25.77
C GLU A 186 6.04 -8.01 -25.17
N MET A 187 5.95 -8.08 -23.85
CA MET A 187 5.59 -9.29 -23.12
C MET A 187 4.37 -9.03 -22.22
N PRO A 188 3.13 -9.12 -22.74
CA PRO A 188 1.90 -8.94 -21.96
C PRO A 188 1.74 -9.98 -20.84
N TYR A 189 2.20 -11.21 -21.07
CA TYR A 189 2.31 -12.26 -20.07
C TYR A 189 3.78 -12.59 -19.83
N ASP A 190 4.21 -12.42 -18.58
CA ASP A 190 5.58 -12.65 -18.14
C ASP A 190 5.56 -13.57 -16.92
N PRO A 191 6.17 -14.77 -16.99
CA PRO A 191 6.17 -15.73 -15.90
C PRO A 191 6.94 -15.26 -14.66
N ASP A 192 7.80 -14.24 -14.78
CA ASP A 192 8.57 -13.67 -13.68
C ASP A 192 7.84 -12.49 -13.00
N ARG A 193 6.66 -12.08 -13.52
CA ARG A 193 5.78 -11.08 -12.92
C ARG A 193 4.59 -11.74 -12.23
N TYR A 194 4.28 -11.24 -11.05
CA TYR A 194 3.04 -11.56 -10.34
C TYR A 194 1.89 -10.78 -11.00
N ALA A 195 0.72 -11.38 -11.01
CA ALA A 195 -0.52 -10.68 -11.28
C ALA A 195 -1.21 -10.41 -9.93
N VAL A 196 -1.71 -9.18 -9.77
CA VAL A 196 -2.46 -8.75 -8.59
C VAL A 196 -3.92 -9.11 -8.74
#